data_AF-A0A522DGY7-F1
#
_entry.id   AF-A0A522DGY7-F1
#
_cell.length_a   1.000
_cell.length_b   1.000
_cell.length_c   1.000
_cell.angle_alpha   90.00
_cell.angle_beta   90.00
_cell.angle_gamma   90.00
#
_symmetry.space_group_name_H-M   'P 1'
#
loop_
_entity.id
_entity.type
_entity.pdbx_description
1 polymer ?
#
loop_
_entity_poly.entity_id
_entity_poly.type
_entity_poly.pdbx_seq_one_letter_code
_entity_poly.pdbx_strand_id
1 'polypeptide(L)'
;MDVISPERWGRDHYSTLAYLGHVYHRDAGQIERDKMRCKESRRHMKGELARMIPEDGTRYPTRLQNGDELDDHDDYDCAYDLVAGGVLTDVGTGINPQFELTPKGLQVWSYLTRTRKTAGAMDTLTWAEVERAIS
;
A
#
# COMPACT_ATOMS: atom_id res chain seq x y z
N MET A 1 2.31 7.96 -13.87
CA MET A 1 3.11 7.85 -12.64
C MET A 1 4.00 6.64 -12.80
N ASP A 2 5.26 6.74 -12.42
CA ASP A 2 6.22 5.65 -12.63
C ASP A 2 6.01 4.58 -11.55
N VAL A 3 5.89 3.34 -11.99
CA VAL A 3 5.76 2.18 -11.09
C VAL A 3 7.07 2.00 -10.33
N ILE A 4 7.00 1.90 -9.01
CA ILE A 4 8.15 1.59 -8.17
C ILE A 4 8.33 0.08 -8.10
N SER A 5 9.50 -0.41 -8.53
CA SER A 5 9.81 -1.84 -8.51
C SER A 5 9.99 -2.36 -7.08
N PRO A 6 9.77 -3.67 -6.84
CA PRO A 6 9.85 -4.25 -5.50
C PRO A 6 11.16 -3.98 -4.76
N GLU A 7 12.29 -3.94 -5.47
CA GLU A 7 13.62 -3.69 -4.90
C GLU A 7 13.80 -2.28 -4.32
N ARG A 8 12.85 -1.38 -4.57
CA ARG A 8 12.83 -0.02 -4.05
C ARG A 8 11.73 0.22 -3.02
N TRP A 9 10.85 -0.76 -2.80
CA TRP A 9 9.74 -0.64 -1.87
C TRP A 9 10.25 -0.39 -0.44
N GLY A 10 9.77 0.69 0.14
CA GLY A 10 10.06 1.05 1.52
C GLY A 10 8.93 0.70 2.47
N ARG A 11 8.99 1.29 3.66
CA ARG A 11 8.00 1.09 4.73
C ARG A 11 6.57 1.31 4.26
N ASP A 12 6.33 2.31 3.42
CA ASP A 12 4.99 2.70 3.03
C ASP A 12 4.32 1.64 2.14
N HIS A 13 5.06 1.01 1.22
CA HIS A 13 4.55 -0.14 0.45
C HIS A 13 4.17 -1.31 1.35
N TYR A 14 5.03 -1.67 2.31
CA TYR A 14 4.75 -2.77 3.25
C TYR A 14 3.61 -2.44 4.23
N SER A 15 3.50 -1.19 4.65
CA SER A 15 2.41 -0.72 5.52
C SER A 15 1.07 -0.75 4.78
N THR A 16 1.04 -0.29 3.52
CA THR A 16 -0.13 -0.38 2.64
C THR A 16 -0.55 -1.84 2.43
N LEU A 17 0.40 -2.74 2.16
CA LEU A 17 0.10 -4.17 2.03
C LEU A 17 -0.45 -4.78 3.33
N ALA A 18 0.14 -4.44 4.48
CA ALA A 18 -0.32 -4.91 5.77
C ALA A 18 -1.78 -4.47 6.06
N TYR A 19 -2.09 -3.20 5.77
CA TYR A 19 -3.44 -2.65 5.87
C TYR A 19 -4.41 -3.36 4.92
N LEU A 20 -4.09 -3.45 3.63
CA LEU A 20 -4.97 -4.07 2.64
C LEU A 20 -5.21 -5.56 2.91
N GLY A 21 -4.21 -6.30 3.39
CA GLY A 21 -4.43 -7.68 3.79
C GLY A 21 -5.31 -7.81 5.04
N HIS A 22 -5.25 -6.86 5.98
CA HIS A 22 -6.21 -6.80 7.09
C HIS A 22 -7.64 -6.53 6.60
N VAL A 23 -7.82 -5.60 5.66
CA VAL A 23 -9.11 -5.28 5.04
C VAL A 23 -9.67 -6.49 4.28
N TYR A 24 -8.84 -7.19 3.52
CA TYR A 24 -9.21 -8.41 2.80
C TYR A 24 -9.82 -9.46 3.74
N HIS A 25 -9.20 -9.68 4.90
CA HIS A 25 -9.66 -10.69 5.87
C HIS A 25 -10.86 -10.26 6.72
N ARG A 26 -11.07 -8.95 6.93
CA ARG A 26 -12.07 -8.45 7.88
C ARG A 26 -13.34 -7.93 7.20
N ASP A 27 -13.16 -7.18 6.12
CA ASP A 27 -14.21 -6.33 5.53
C ASP A 27 -14.44 -6.66 4.04
N ALA A 28 -14.17 -7.91 3.65
CA ALA A 28 -14.33 -8.43 2.28
C ALA A 28 -13.68 -7.54 1.21
N GLY A 29 -12.52 -6.93 1.52
CA GLY A 29 -11.81 -6.05 0.59
C GLY A 29 -12.35 -4.61 0.51
N GLN A 30 -13.33 -4.23 1.34
CA GLN A 30 -13.82 -2.85 1.39
C GLN A 30 -12.83 -1.91 2.08
N ILE A 31 -12.11 -1.14 1.27
CA ILE A 31 -11.16 -0.15 1.73
C ILE A 31 -11.88 0.98 2.47
N GLU A 32 -11.48 1.23 3.71
CA GLU A 32 -11.84 2.43 4.46
C GLU A 32 -11.05 3.60 3.88
N ARG A 33 -11.68 4.35 2.97
CA ARG A 33 -11.04 5.40 2.16
C ARG A 33 -10.36 6.51 2.98
N ASP A 34 -10.79 6.71 4.22
CA ASP A 34 -10.22 7.64 5.20
C ASP A 34 -8.93 7.14 5.86
N LYS A 35 -8.66 5.82 5.78
CA LYS A 35 -7.42 5.19 6.27
C LYS A 35 -6.30 5.12 5.24
N MET A 36 -6.57 5.50 3.99
CA MET A 36 -5.56 5.67 2.95
C MET A 36 -5.30 7.17 2.70
N ARG A 37 -4.02 7.56 2.79
CA ARG A 37 -3.55 8.84 2.30
C ARG A 37 -3.87 8.93 0.81
N CYS A 38 -4.46 10.05 0.42
CA CYS A 38 -4.82 10.33 -0.96
C CYS A 38 -4.58 11.81 -1.19
N LYS A 39 -3.94 12.14 -2.31
CA LYS A 39 -3.69 13.54 -2.67
C LYS A 39 -4.99 14.27 -2.96
N GLU A 40 -4.96 15.58 -2.73
CA GLU A 40 -6.07 16.47 -3.03
C GLU A 40 -6.57 16.34 -4.49
N SER A 41 -5.65 16.24 -5.45
CA SER A 41 -5.96 16.09 -6.88
C SER A 41 -6.71 14.78 -7.20
N ARG A 42 -6.65 13.78 -6.31
CA ARG A 42 -7.28 12.46 -6.47
C ARG A 42 -8.42 12.20 -5.51
N ARG A 43 -8.94 13.24 -4.83
CA ARG A 43 -10.13 13.17 -3.96
C ARG A 43 -11.34 12.51 -4.63
N HIS A 44 -11.48 12.52 -5.95
CA HIS A 44 -12.57 11.81 -6.63
C HIS A 44 -12.60 10.29 -6.32
N MET A 45 -11.44 9.68 -6.06
CA MET A 45 -11.34 8.28 -5.63
C MET A 45 -11.90 8.05 -4.21
N LYS A 46 -11.99 9.10 -3.40
CA LYS A 46 -12.58 9.09 -2.05
C LYS A 46 -14.11 9.30 -2.06
N GLY A 47 -14.74 9.63 -3.19
CA GLY A 47 -16.20 9.85 -3.31
C GLY A 47 -16.67 11.21 -2.76
N GLU A 48 -17.98 11.44 -2.57
CA GLU A 48 -18.49 12.74 -2.07
C GLU A 48 -17.95 13.12 -0.67
N LEU A 49 -17.67 12.11 0.17
CA LEU A 49 -17.03 12.26 1.49
C LEU A 49 -15.58 12.75 1.42
N ALA A 50 -14.93 12.65 0.26
CA ALA A 50 -13.55 13.12 0.04
C ALA A 50 -13.35 14.60 0.32
N ARG A 51 -14.41 15.41 0.13
CA ARG A 51 -14.39 16.85 0.37
C ARG A 51 -14.37 17.19 1.87
N MET A 52 -14.68 16.22 2.72
CA MET A 52 -14.74 16.38 4.18
C MET A 52 -13.53 15.81 4.92
N ILE A 53 -12.64 15.08 4.24
CA ILE A 53 -11.42 14.51 4.84
C ILE A 53 -10.34 15.61 4.84
N PRO A 54 -9.86 16.07 6.01
CA PRO A 54 -9.04 17.29 6.12
C PRO A 54 -7.57 17.11 5.70
N GLU A 55 -7.06 15.89 5.65
CA GLU A 55 -5.63 15.66 5.43
C GLU A 55 -5.29 15.45 3.95
N ASP A 56 -4.60 16.44 3.39
CA ASP A 56 -3.91 16.32 2.11
C ASP A 56 -2.69 15.41 2.28
N GLY A 57 -2.62 14.35 1.48
CA GLY A 57 -1.51 13.39 1.47
C GLY A 57 -0.17 14.01 1.08
N THR A 58 -0.16 15.22 0.51
CA THR A 58 1.07 15.98 0.15
C THR A 58 1.99 16.25 1.34
N ARG A 59 1.47 16.25 2.57
CA ARG A 59 2.27 16.46 3.79
C ARG A 59 3.16 15.26 4.16
N TYR A 60 2.83 14.07 3.66
CA TYR A 60 3.50 12.83 4.05
C TYR A 60 3.93 12.07 2.78
N PRO A 61 5.12 12.35 2.23
CA PRO A 61 5.61 11.68 1.03
C PRO A 61 5.75 10.17 1.25
N THR A 62 5.69 9.40 0.17
CA THR A 62 6.01 7.96 0.24
C THR A 62 7.50 7.77 0.45
N ARG A 63 7.87 6.98 1.45
CA ARG A 63 9.28 6.67 1.75
C ARG A 63 9.74 5.38 1.10
N LEU A 64 10.79 5.45 0.30
CA LEU A 64 11.46 4.31 -0.33
C LEU A 64 12.50 3.68 0.58
N GLN A 65 12.95 2.48 0.21
CA GLN A 65 13.89 1.69 1.01
C GLN A 65 15.23 2.38 1.29
N ASN A 66 15.70 3.19 0.34
CA ASN A 66 16.97 3.92 0.45
C ASN A 66 16.83 5.26 1.19
N GLY A 67 15.65 5.58 1.71
CA GLY A 67 15.34 6.85 2.36
C GLY A 67 14.91 7.97 1.41
N ASP A 68 14.83 7.71 0.10
CA ASP A 68 14.25 8.68 -0.84
C ASP A 68 12.77 8.89 -0.52
N GLU A 69 12.32 10.14 -0.68
CA GLU A 69 10.92 10.53 -0.51
C GLU A 69 10.29 10.87 -1.86
N LEU A 70 9.09 10.36 -2.10
CA LEU A 70 8.29 10.63 -3.29
C LEU A 70 7.11 11.54 -2.92
N ASP A 71 7.27 12.84 -3.17
CA ASP A 71 6.27 13.87 -2.85
C ASP A 71 4.95 13.70 -3.60
N ASP A 72 5.04 13.25 -4.86
CA ASP A 72 3.87 12.91 -5.65
C ASP A 72 3.58 11.42 -5.58
N HIS A 73 3.64 10.76 -4.42
CA HIS A 73 3.23 9.35 -4.26
C HIS A 73 2.46 9.09 -2.96
N ASP A 74 1.26 8.50 -3.06
CA ASP A 74 0.37 8.22 -1.93
C ASP A 74 0.11 6.72 -1.71
N ASP A 75 -0.80 6.37 -0.79
CA ASP A 75 -1.05 4.96 -0.46
C ASP A 75 -1.75 4.20 -1.61
N TYR A 76 -2.49 4.89 -2.48
CA TYR A 76 -3.07 4.26 -3.67
C TYR A 76 -2.00 3.99 -4.71
N ASP A 77 -1.05 4.90 -4.88
CA ASP A 77 0.12 4.69 -5.72
C ASP A 77 0.91 3.45 -5.23
N CYS A 78 1.13 3.31 -3.91
CA CYS A 78 1.70 2.10 -3.31
C CYS A 78 0.89 0.84 -3.63
N ALA A 79 -0.44 0.93 -3.61
CA ALA A 79 -1.31 -0.21 -3.96
C ALA A 79 -1.15 -0.61 -5.43
N TYR A 80 -1.04 0.36 -6.35
CA TYR A 80 -0.81 0.07 -7.76
C TYR A 80 0.60 -0.48 -8.04
N ASP A 81 1.62 -0.05 -7.30
CA ASP A 81 2.93 -0.68 -7.34
C ASP A 81 2.87 -2.14 -6.89
N LEU A 82 2.12 -2.43 -5.81
CA LEU A 82 1.89 -3.79 -5.32
C LEU A 82 1.14 -4.65 -6.35
N VAL A 83 0.22 -4.06 -7.12
CA VAL A 83 -0.43 -4.73 -8.26
C VAL A 83 0.60 -5.04 -9.35
N ALA A 84 1.42 -4.06 -9.73
CA ALA A 84 2.46 -4.26 -10.74
C ALA A 84 3.52 -5.30 -10.32
N GLY A 85 3.82 -5.40 -9.01
CA GLY A 85 4.69 -6.41 -8.42
C GLY A 85 4.05 -7.81 -8.27
N GLY A 86 2.79 -7.97 -8.69
CA GLY A 86 2.03 -9.22 -8.62
C GLY A 86 1.62 -9.64 -7.21
N VAL A 87 1.65 -8.72 -6.25
CA VAL A 87 1.29 -8.96 -4.84
C VAL A 87 -0.21 -8.73 -4.63
N LEU A 88 -0.79 -7.77 -5.34
CA LEU A 88 -2.22 -7.48 -5.35
C LEU A 88 -2.82 -7.68 -6.75
N THR A 89 -4.14 -7.80 -6.78
CA THR A 89 -4.96 -7.63 -7.99
C THR A 89 -5.94 -6.49 -7.75
N ASP A 90 -6.06 -5.57 -8.70
CA ASP A 90 -7.16 -4.59 -8.71
C ASP A 90 -8.44 -5.27 -9.22
N VAL A 91 -9.44 -5.36 -8.35
CA VAL A 91 -10.76 -5.92 -8.65
C VAL A 91 -11.85 -4.84 -8.61
N GLY A 92 -11.45 -3.59 -8.38
CA GLY A 92 -12.34 -2.46 -8.24
C GLY A 92 -12.64 -1.76 -9.56
N THR A 93 -13.08 -0.52 -9.41
CA THR A 93 -13.25 0.42 -10.52
C THR A 93 -12.51 1.71 -10.18
N GLY A 94 -12.19 2.56 -11.16
CA GLY A 94 -11.42 3.78 -10.91
C GLY A 94 -12.01 4.69 -9.80
N ILE A 95 -13.34 4.72 -9.63
CA ILE A 95 -14.02 5.50 -8.58
C ILE A 95 -14.33 4.70 -7.30
N ASN A 96 -14.13 3.39 -7.35
CA ASN A 96 -14.29 2.48 -6.22
C ASN A 96 -13.16 1.43 -6.24
N PRO A 97 -11.94 1.84 -5.86
CA PRO A 97 -10.78 0.94 -5.84
C PRO A 97 -11.01 -0.18 -4.82
N GLN A 98 -10.69 -1.40 -5.24
CA GLN A 98 -10.76 -2.60 -4.40
C GLN A 98 -9.59 -3.49 -4.79
N PHE A 99 -8.89 -4.05 -3.80
CA PHE A 99 -7.71 -4.88 -4.03
C PHE A 99 -7.86 -6.22 -3.33
N GLU A 100 -7.41 -7.27 -4.00
CA GLU A 100 -7.32 -8.61 -3.45
C GLU A 100 -5.86 -9.08 -3.37
N LEU A 101 -5.54 -9.89 -2.37
CA LEU A 101 -4.25 -10.55 -2.28
C LEU A 101 -4.15 -11.66 -3.34
N THR A 102 -3.06 -11.64 -4.11
CA THR A 102 -2.69 -12.81 -4.93
C THR A 102 -2.15 -13.93 -4.03
N PRO A 103 -1.91 -15.16 -4.54
CA PRO A 103 -1.20 -16.18 -3.77
C PRO A 103 0.15 -15.70 -3.24
N LYS A 104 0.92 -14.97 -4.07
CA LYS A 104 2.17 -14.32 -3.65
C LYS A 104 1.92 -13.27 -2.57
N GLY A 105 0.89 -12.43 -2.75
CA GLY A 105 0.49 -11.44 -1.76
C GLY A 105 0.16 -12.03 -0.40
N LEU A 106 -0.56 -13.15 -0.38
CA LEU A 106 -0.91 -13.84 0.85
C LEU A 106 0.32 -14.35 1.61
N GLN A 107 1.34 -14.84 0.90
CA GLN A 107 2.62 -15.25 1.49
C GLN A 107 3.37 -14.04 2.07
N VAL A 108 3.50 -12.94 1.30
CA VAL A 108 4.17 -11.71 1.75
C VAL A 108 3.45 -11.14 2.98
N TRP A 109 2.12 -11.01 2.93
CA TRP A 109 1.33 -10.50 4.05
C TRP A 109 1.43 -11.40 5.30
N SER A 110 1.40 -12.72 5.12
CA SER A 110 1.62 -13.67 6.21
C SER A 110 3.00 -13.52 6.84
N TYR A 111 4.04 -13.26 6.03
CA TYR A 111 5.38 -12.99 6.51
C TYR A 111 5.42 -11.68 7.32
N LEU A 112 4.85 -10.59 6.80
CA LEU A 112 4.81 -9.28 7.48
C LEU A 112 4.12 -9.37 8.85
N THR A 113 2.94 -10.00 8.90
CA THR A 113 2.14 -10.13 10.14
C THR A 113 2.80 -11.00 11.21
N ARG A 114 3.57 -12.01 10.81
CA ARG A 114 4.32 -12.89 11.73
C ARG A 114 5.59 -12.23 12.26
N THR A 115 6.27 -11.43 11.45
CA THR A 115 7.66 -11.00 11.73
C THR A 115 7.78 -9.57 12.24
N ARG A 116 6.83 -8.67 11.97
CA ARG A 116 7.03 -7.23 12.20
C ARG A 116 5.74 -6.58 12.76
N LYS A 117 5.67 -6.37 14.09
CA LYS A 117 4.55 -5.66 14.76
C LYS A 117 4.77 -4.15 14.96
N THR A 118 5.89 -3.59 14.51
CA THR A 118 6.18 -2.16 14.68
C THR A 118 6.61 -1.50 13.39
N ALA A 119 6.16 -0.27 13.20
CA ALA A 119 6.50 0.59 12.08
C ALA A 119 8.02 0.71 11.83
N GLY A 120 8.82 0.84 12.89
CA GLY A 120 10.29 0.95 12.78
C GLY A 120 10.96 -0.33 12.26
N ALA A 121 10.29 -1.48 12.32
CA ALA A 121 10.82 -2.69 11.74
C ALA A 121 10.59 -2.73 10.22
N MET A 122 9.61 -2.02 9.66
CA MET A 122 9.42 -2.02 8.19
C MET A 122 10.42 -1.10 7.48
N ASP A 123 11.04 -0.14 8.17
CA ASP A 123 12.01 0.79 7.60
C ASP A 123 13.28 0.11 7.04
N THR A 124 13.63 -1.07 7.55
CA THR A 124 14.84 -1.81 7.14
C THR A 124 14.53 -3.06 6.32
N LEU A 125 13.26 -3.34 6.05
CA LEU A 125 12.86 -4.55 5.34
C LEU A 125 13.18 -4.43 3.86
N THR A 126 13.90 -5.41 3.31
CA THR A 126 14.25 -5.44 1.89
C THR A 126 13.40 -6.45 1.13
N TRP A 127 13.17 -6.21 -0.17
CA TRP A 127 12.45 -7.19 -1.00
C TRP A 127 13.18 -8.54 -1.09
N ALA A 128 14.51 -8.53 -1.15
CA ALA A 128 15.33 -9.75 -1.18
C ALA A 128 15.19 -10.59 0.12
N GLU A 129 14.95 -9.95 1.26
CA GLU A 129 14.62 -10.65 2.52
C GLU A 129 13.22 -11.27 2.46
N VAL A 130 12.24 -10.53 1.93
CA VAL A 130 10.87 -11.01 1.75
C VAL A 130 10.84 -12.20 0.80
N GLU A 131 11.46 -12.11 -0.37
CA GLU A 131 11.50 -13.19 -1.36
C GLU A 131 12.10 -14.46 -0.79
N ARG A 132 13.20 -14.34 -0.04
CA ARG A 132 13.84 -15.47 0.63
C ARG A 132 12.95 -16.12 1.67
N ALA A 133 12.08 -15.35 2.32
CA ALA A 133 11.20 -15.85 3.37
C ALA A 133 9.92 -16.52 2.84
N ILE A 134 9.52 -16.22 1.60
CA ILE A 134 8.32 -16.78 0.96
C ILE A 134 8.60 -17.86 -0.10
N SER A 135 9.88 -18.06 -0.45
CA SER A 135 10.36 -19.16 -1.30
C SER A 135 10.42 -20.47 -0.53
#